data_AF-A0A2P4YMI6-F1
#
_entry.id   AF-A0A2P4YMI6-F1
#
_cell.length_a   1.000
_cell.length_b   1.000
_cell.length_c   1.000
_cell.angle_alpha   90.00
_cell.angle_beta   90.00
_cell.angle_gamma   90.00
#
_symmetry.space_group_name_H-M   'P 1'
#
loop_
_entity.id
_entity.type
_entity.pdbx_description
1 polymer ?
#
loop_
_entity_poly.entity_id
_entity_poly.type
_entity_poly.pdbx_seq_one_letter_code
_entity_poly.pdbx_strand_id
1 'polypeptide(L)'
;MLHRGMLRRVLVRSLSSSGAPRVLPAASGDVRLVLERSIARRESSRALAAFDKLQEDCATQDVQLMQQLALLVAKRGQPHEAPRAAKILRHVLSQPDFEADDATQLAAIYTMDACLRRKRLEDALLLFQAATEKDILVDLPAVDALLQALVDAHRVDEAVTILGKVTESHDVRPTEQTFQPVLIAIMQQRRYEDVMTLIEHGRAHDVDFSPETYDPLVDLSEQQYTTENVEQLGKFMQYVNDTLRADGVSGSKLENEEA
;
A
#
# COMPACT_ATOMS: atom_id res chain seq x y z
N MET A 1 73.21 35.31 -43.36
CA MET A 1 74.56 35.24 -42.78
C MET A 1 74.50 34.46 -41.49
N LEU A 2 75.35 33.44 -41.37
CA LEU A 2 75.57 32.62 -40.19
C LEU A 2 76.25 33.43 -39.07
N HIS A 3 75.91 33.20 -37.80
CA HIS A 3 76.80 32.62 -36.76
C HIS A 3 76.30 32.83 -35.32
N ARG A 4 76.35 31.74 -34.54
CA ARG A 4 76.81 31.58 -33.13
C ARG A 4 76.18 32.50 -32.07
N GLY A 5 75.67 32.04 -30.93
CA GLY A 5 75.98 30.84 -30.16
C GLY A 5 76.40 31.27 -28.73
N MET A 6 75.84 30.57 -27.73
CA MET A 6 76.30 30.37 -26.34
C MET A 6 75.69 31.18 -25.18
N LEU A 7 74.91 30.42 -24.39
CA LEU A 7 74.96 30.21 -22.93
C LEU A 7 74.84 31.42 -21.98
N ARG A 8 73.80 31.44 -21.14
CA ARG A 8 73.90 30.95 -19.73
C ARG A 8 72.62 31.22 -18.90
N ARG A 9 72.38 30.25 -18.01
CA ARG A 9 71.82 30.31 -16.65
C ARG A 9 70.33 30.06 -16.45
N VAL A 10 70.10 28.83 -16.04
CA VAL A 10 69.06 28.33 -15.14
C VAL A 10 68.81 29.32 -13.98
N LEU A 11 67.54 29.69 -13.82
CA LEU A 11 66.97 30.06 -12.52
C LEU A 11 65.61 29.38 -12.44
N VAL A 12 65.60 28.30 -11.67
CA VAL A 12 64.41 27.62 -11.19
C VAL A 12 63.58 28.62 -10.39
N ARG A 13 62.37 28.90 -10.84
CA ARG A 13 61.29 29.40 -9.97
C ARG A 13 60.12 28.44 -10.09
N SER A 14 60.18 27.47 -9.19
CA SER A 14 59.03 26.76 -8.66
C SER A 14 57.96 27.77 -8.23
N LEU A 15 56.92 27.94 -9.03
CA LEU A 15 55.62 28.28 -8.48
C LEU A 15 54.85 26.98 -8.38
N SER A 16 55.04 26.34 -7.22
CA SER A 16 54.11 25.38 -6.68
C SER A 16 52.72 26.02 -6.70
N SER A 17 51.94 25.68 -7.73
CA SER A 17 50.49 25.63 -7.59
C SER A 17 50.23 24.58 -6.53
N SER A 18 50.16 25.04 -5.27
CA SER A 18 49.68 24.25 -4.16
C SER A 18 48.24 23.87 -4.50
N GLY A 19 48.09 22.69 -5.09
CA GLY A 19 46.81 22.00 -5.12
C GLY A 19 46.43 21.75 -3.68
N ALA A 20 45.65 22.67 -3.10
CA ALA A 20 44.96 22.42 -1.86
C ALA A 20 44.17 21.11 -2.06
N PRO A 21 44.29 20.13 -1.15
CA PRO A 21 43.45 18.96 -1.23
C PRO A 21 42.02 19.46 -1.08
N ARG A 22 41.21 19.19 -2.08
CA ARG A 22 39.77 19.42 -2.05
C ARG A 22 39.21 18.43 -1.01
N VAL A 23 39.30 18.78 0.27
CA VAL A 23 38.69 18.02 1.36
C VAL A 23 37.20 18.34 1.37
N LEU A 24 36.43 17.52 0.66
CA LEU A 24 35.03 17.23 0.97
C LEU A 24 34.85 15.74 0.70
N PRO A 25 34.77 14.92 1.77
CA PRO A 25 33.52 14.18 2.02
C PRO A 25 33.23 13.91 3.52
N ALA A 26 33.58 14.83 4.44
CA ALA A 26 33.36 14.60 5.88
C ALA A 26 31.92 14.92 6.34
N ALA A 27 31.31 15.99 5.82
CA ALA A 27 30.00 16.46 6.30
C ALA A 27 28.86 15.49 5.99
N SER A 28 28.87 14.83 4.83
CA SER A 28 27.84 13.83 4.47
C SER A 28 27.93 12.56 5.33
N GLY A 29 29.15 12.16 5.73
CA GLY A 29 29.37 11.06 6.66
C GLY A 29 28.79 11.33 8.06
N ASP A 30 28.98 12.56 8.56
CA ASP A 30 28.44 12.98 9.85
C ASP A 30 26.90 12.98 9.86
N VAL A 31 26.26 13.47 8.80
CA VAL A 31 24.79 13.50 8.71
C VAL A 31 24.21 12.08 8.54
N ARG A 32 24.89 11.19 7.80
CA ARG A 32 24.51 9.77 7.71
C ARG A 32 24.56 9.08 9.06
N LEU A 33 25.64 9.27 9.83
CA LEU A 33 25.75 8.73 11.19
C LEU A 33 24.68 9.29 12.13
N VAL A 34 24.29 10.55 11.95
CA VAL A 34 23.15 11.14 12.70
C VAL A 34 21.84 10.45 12.32
N LEU A 35 21.60 10.17 11.04
CA LEU A 35 20.42 9.44 10.58
C LEU A 35 20.37 8.03 11.19
N GLU A 36 21.44 7.25 11.05
CA GLU A 36 21.55 5.89 11.63
C GLU A 36 21.32 5.90 13.14
N ARG A 37 21.94 6.85 13.85
CA ARG A 37 21.78 6.99 15.30
C ARG A 37 20.36 7.40 15.69
N SER A 38 19.71 8.29 14.95
CA SER A 38 18.33 8.68 15.20
C SER A 38 17.35 7.56 14.88
N ILE A 39 17.64 6.71 13.89
CA ILE A 39 16.88 5.48 13.64
C ILE A 39 17.02 4.51 14.82
N ALA A 40 18.24 4.25 15.28
CA ALA A 40 18.49 3.40 16.44
C ALA A 40 17.82 3.91 17.72
N ARG A 41 17.76 5.25 17.89
CA ARG A 41 17.07 5.92 19.01
C ARG A 41 15.56 6.07 18.82
N ARG A 42 15.04 5.68 17.65
CA ARG A 42 13.62 5.75 17.27
C ARG A 42 13.05 7.18 17.26
N GLU A 43 13.88 8.15 16.87
CA GLU A 43 13.53 9.57 16.78
C GLU A 43 13.10 9.90 15.34
N SER A 44 11.84 9.65 14.97
CA SER A 44 11.36 9.76 13.58
C SER A 44 11.58 11.16 12.97
N SER A 45 11.21 12.23 13.67
CA SER A 45 11.31 13.60 13.15
C SER A 45 12.75 14.04 12.95
N ARG A 46 13.67 13.61 13.85
CA ARG A 46 15.10 13.91 13.73
C ARG A 46 15.75 13.08 12.62
N ALA A 47 15.34 11.82 12.46
CA ALA A 47 15.75 10.97 11.36
C ALA A 47 15.31 11.58 10.02
N LEU A 48 14.05 12.01 9.89
CA LEU A 48 13.54 12.69 8.69
C LEU A 48 14.30 14.00 8.38
N ALA A 49 14.61 14.81 9.40
CA ALA A 49 15.38 16.04 9.20
C ALA A 49 16.84 15.76 8.78
N ALA A 50 17.46 14.69 9.28
CA ALA A 50 18.78 14.25 8.82
C ALA A 50 18.72 13.72 7.38
N PHE A 51 17.66 13.00 7.03
CA PHE A 51 17.43 12.50 5.67
C PHE A 51 17.25 13.64 4.65
N ASP A 52 16.51 14.71 4.97
CA ASP A 52 16.36 15.87 4.06
C ASP A 52 17.70 16.48 3.70
N LYS A 53 18.56 16.67 4.71
CA LYS A 53 19.92 17.21 4.52
C LYS A 53 20.77 16.31 3.64
N LEU A 54 20.64 14.99 3.77
CA LEU A 54 21.36 14.03 2.92
C LEU A 54 20.84 13.99 1.49
N GLN A 55 19.54 14.25 1.30
CA GLN A 55 18.92 14.29 -0.01
C GLN A 55 19.32 15.56 -0.79
N GLU A 56 19.48 16.70 -0.10
CA GLU A 56 20.07 17.93 -0.65
C GLU A 56 21.52 17.72 -1.11
N ASP A 57 22.27 16.88 -0.38
CA ASP A 57 23.70 16.59 -0.64
C ASP A 57 23.92 15.41 -1.63
N CYS A 58 22.88 14.88 -2.26
CA CYS A 58 22.91 13.80 -3.27
C CYS A 58 23.45 12.43 -2.76
N ALA A 59 23.58 12.21 -1.45
CA ALA A 59 24.47 11.18 -0.89
C ALA A 59 23.83 9.85 -0.45
N THR A 60 22.50 9.71 -0.39
CA THR A 60 21.86 8.48 0.11
C THR A 60 21.13 7.72 -0.97
N GLN A 61 21.83 6.75 -1.57
CA GLN A 61 21.24 5.61 -2.29
C GLN A 61 21.14 4.35 -1.41
N ASP A 62 21.35 4.49 -0.10
CA ASP A 62 21.29 3.36 0.83
C ASP A 62 19.83 2.92 1.03
N VAL A 63 19.44 1.92 0.25
CA VAL A 63 18.13 1.28 0.27
C VAL A 63 17.77 0.79 1.67
N GLN A 64 18.72 0.18 2.38
CA GLN A 64 18.50 -0.36 3.72
C GLN A 64 18.18 0.73 4.72
N LEU A 65 18.91 1.84 4.67
CA LEU A 65 18.68 2.99 5.54
C LEU A 65 17.31 3.64 5.26
N MET A 66 16.89 3.69 3.99
CA MET A 66 15.58 4.22 3.60
C MET A 66 14.42 3.31 4.01
N GLN A 67 14.55 1.98 3.86
CA GLN A 67 13.57 1.01 4.36
C GLN A 67 13.41 1.14 5.88
N GLN A 68 14.51 1.22 6.63
CA GLN A 68 14.49 1.39 8.08
C GLN A 68 13.85 2.72 8.51
N LEU A 69 14.12 3.80 7.76
CA LEU A 69 13.49 5.10 8.00
C LEU A 69 11.98 5.05 7.74
N ALA A 70 11.55 4.49 6.60
CA ALA A 70 10.13 4.33 6.28
C ALA A 70 9.41 3.49 7.35
N LEU A 71 9.99 2.36 7.75
CA LEU A 71 9.45 1.51 8.81
C LEU A 71 9.37 2.25 10.16
N LEU A 72 10.41 3.01 10.54
CA LEU A 72 10.40 3.80 11.78
C LEU A 72 9.29 4.84 11.77
N VAL A 73 9.18 5.60 10.68
CA VAL A 73 8.17 6.65 10.53
C VAL A 73 6.77 6.06 10.49
N ALA A 74 6.58 4.91 9.84
CA ALA A 74 5.29 4.24 9.80
C ALA A 74 4.86 3.73 11.18
N LYS A 75 5.79 3.14 11.95
CA LYS A 75 5.49 2.57 13.28
C LYS A 75 5.39 3.59 14.41
N ARG A 76 6.18 4.66 14.34
CA ARG A 76 6.42 5.58 15.48
C ARG A 76 6.42 7.05 15.09
N GLY A 77 6.24 7.33 13.80
CA GLY A 77 6.22 8.68 13.29
C GLY A 77 4.98 9.44 13.73
N GLN A 78 5.10 10.76 13.62
CA GLN A 78 3.97 11.64 13.84
C GLN A 78 2.93 11.46 12.72
N PRO A 79 1.64 11.75 12.98
CA PRO A 79 0.56 11.60 11.99
C PRO A 79 0.86 12.23 10.63
N HIS A 80 1.51 13.40 10.63
CA HIS A 80 1.83 14.17 9.42
C HIS A 80 3.03 13.60 8.66
N GLU A 81 3.78 12.67 9.24
CA GLU A 81 4.96 12.05 8.65
C GLU A 81 4.59 10.82 7.78
N ALA A 82 3.37 10.27 7.89
CA ALA A 82 2.93 9.09 7.14
C ALA A 82 3.01 9.25 5.60
N PRO A 83 2.56 10.37 4.98
CA PRO A 83 2.73 10.58 3.54
C PRO A 83 4.19 10.61 3.12
N ARG A 84 5.07 11.07 4.02
CA ARG A 84 6.50 11.14 3.78
C ARG A 84 7.13 9.76 3.79
N ALA A 85 6.72 8.88 4.70
CA ALA A 85 7.10 7.47 4.67
C ALA A 85 6.67 6.80 3.36
N ALA A 86 5.43 7.04 2.90
CA ALA A 86 4.94 6.51 1.63
C ALA A 86 5.79 6.97 0.43
N LYS A 87 6.16 8.26 0.40
CA LYS A 87 7.04 8.80 -0.64
C LYS A 87 8.43 8.18 -0.63
N ILE A 88 9.04 8.02 0.56
CA ILE A 88 10.36 7.39 0.71
C ILE A 88 10.29 5.94 0.22
N LEU A 89 9.29 5.18 0.67
CA LEU A 89 9.17 3.78 0.31
C LEU A 89 8.92 3.60 -1.19
N ARG A 90 8.02 4.38 -1.80
CA ARG A 90 7.82 4.36 -3.26
C ARG A 90 9.09 4.67 -4.04
N HIS A 91 9.94 5.57 -3.54
CA HIS A 91 11.22 5.86 -4.18
C HIS A 91 12.16 4.65 -4.13
N VAL A 92 12.19 3.93 -3.01
CA VAL A 92 12.94 2.66 -2.86
C VAL A 92 12.41 1.61 -3.83
N LEU A 93 11.08 1.43 -3.88
CA LEU A 93 10.42 0.47 -4.78
C LEU A 93 10.59 0.83 -6.26
N SER A 94 10.86 2.08 -6.60
CA SER A 94 11.08 2.51 -7.99
C SER A 94 12.49 2.20 -8.52
N GLN A 95 13.41 1.73 -7.67
CA GLN A 95 14.77 1.39 -8.12
C GLN A 95 14.75 0.08 -8.93
N PRO A 96 15.50 -0.01 -10.05
CA PRO A 96 15.47 -1.16 -10.95
C PRO A 96 16.06 -2.42 -10.30
N ASP A 97 17.17 -2.30 -9.56
CA ASP A 97 17.89 -3.40 -8.93
C ASP A 97 17.38 -3.72 -7.51
N PHE A 98 16.14 -3.32 -7.21
CA PHE A 98 15.56 -3.49 -5.90
C PHE A 98 14.91 -4.86 -5.74
N GLU A 99 15.44 -5.67 -4.83
CA GLU A 99 14.87 -6.93 -4.36
C GLU A 99 14.10 -6.67 -3.07
N ALA A 100 12.84 -7.12 -3.04
CA ALA A 100 12.03 -7.03 -1.84
C ALA A 100 12.55 -7.98 -0.76
N ASP A 101 12.71 -7.46 0.45
CA ASP A 101 13.02 -8.23 1.65
C ASP A 101 11.88 -8.12 2.69
N ASP A 102 11.96 -8.94 3.74
CA ASP A 102 10.97 -8.93 4.83
C ASP A 102 10.80 -7.52 5.44
N ALA A 103 11.88 -6.73 5.48
CA ALA A 103 11.85 -5.37 6.00
C ALA A 103 11.02 -4.43 5.11
N THR A 104 11.08 -4.61 3.80
CA THR A 104 10.30 -3.84 2.82
C THR A 104 8.84 -4.20 2.86
N GLN A 105 8.54 -5.50 2.91
CA GLN A 105 7.17 -5.97 3.05
C GLN A 105 6.53 -5.37 4.32
N LEU A 106 7.25 -5.44 5.43
CA LEU A 106 6.81 -4.86 6.70
C LEU A 106 6.65 -3.33 6.59
N ALA A 107 7.61 -2.64 5.98
CA ALA A 107 7.53 -1.20 5.77
C ALA A 107 6.30 -0.81 4.92
N ALA A 108 5.98 -1.57 3.88
CA ALA A 108 4.81 -1.35 3.03
C ALA A 108 3.51 -1.47 3.82
N ILE A 109 3.32 -2.57 4.54
CA ILE A 109 2.14 -2.83 5.38
C ILE A 109 1.94 -1.68 6.39
N TYR A 110 2.95 -1.36 7.21
CA TYR A 110 2.81 -0.31 8.22
C TYR A 110 2.61 1.07 7.61
N THR A 111 3.24 1.36 6.48
CA THR A 111 3.12 2.68 5.84
C THR A 111 1.74 2.86 5.21
N MET A 112 1.20 1.82 4.59
CA MET A 112 -0.19 1.82 4.08
C MET A 112 -1.17 2.02 5.22
N ASP A 113 -1.10 1.19 6.26
CA ASP A 113 -1.94 1.28 7.45
C ASP A 113 -1.84 2.67 8.13
N ALA A 114 -0.63 3.23 8.24
CA ALA A 114 -0.44 4.60 8.72
C ALA A 114 -1.10 5.65 7.82
N CYS A 115 -1.05 5.50 6.49
CA CYS A 115 -1.73 6.41 5.56
C CYS A 115 -3.26 6.30 5.67
N LEU A 116 -3.80 5.08 5.72
CA LEU A 116 -5.24 4.83 5.81
C LEU A 116 -5.83 5.41 7.09
N ARG A 117 -5.20 5.18 8.25
CA ARG A 117 -5.62 5.79 9.53
C ARG A 117 -5.63 7.32 9.52
N ARG A 118 -4.88 7.94 8.61
CA ARG A 118 -4.80 9.42 8.46
C ARG A 118 -5.64 9.93 7.30
N LYS A 119 -6.54 9.10 6.76
CA LYS A 119 -7.40 9.43 5.61
C LYS A 119 -6.60 9.87 4.37
N ARG A 120 -5.41 9.29 4.20
CA ARG A 120 -4.51 9.53 3.06
C ARG A 120 -4.63 8.38 2.05
N LEU A 121 -5.85 8.20 1.54
CA LEU A 121 -6.20 7.11 0.62
C LEU A 121 -5.32 7.11 -0.63
N GLU A 122 -5.09 8.27 -1.25
CA GLU A 122 -4.25 8.35 -2.46
C GLU A 122 -2.81 7.90 -2.23
N ASP A 123 -2.22 8.26 -1.08
CA ASP A 123 -0.85 7.83 -0.77
C ASP A 123 -0.81 6.31 -0.53
N ALA A 124 -1.85 5.75 0.11
CA ALA A 124 -1.97 4.32 0.35
C ALA A 124 -2.16 3.55 -0.96
N LEU A 125 -2.98 4.03 -1.89
CA LEU A 125 -3.20 3.40 -3.20
C LEU A 125 -1.94 3.44 -4.07
N LEU A 126 -1.26 4.59 -4.13
CA LEU A 126 0.00 4.70 -4.87
C LEU A 126 1.10 3.81 -4.30
N LEU A 127 1.09 3.59 -2.98
CA LEU A 127 2.02 2.66 -2.34
C LEU A 127 1.61 1.20 -2.60
N PHE A 128 0.32 0.86 -2.51
CA PHE A 128 -0.20 -0.47 -2.82
C PHE A 128 0.16 -0.87 -4.25
N GLN A 129 -0.10 0.00 -5.23
CA GLN A 129 0.27 -0.25 -6.63
C GLN A 129 1.78 -0.49 -6.78
N ALA A 130 2.62 0.37 -6.19
CA ALA A 130 4.07 0.21 -6.25
C ALA A 130 4.55 -1.08 -5.57
N ALA A 131 3.87 -1.53 -4.51
CA ALA A 131 4.14 -2.80 -3.84
C ALA A 131 3.75 -3.98 -4.75
N THR A 132 2.57 -3.96 -5.36
CA THR A 132 2.11 -4.98 -6.29
C THR A 132 3.02 -5.10 -7.53
N GLU A 133 3.50 -3.98 -8.08
CA GLU A 133 4.44 -3.97 -9.23
C GLU A 133 5.81 -4.59 -8.91
N LYS A 134 6.14 -4.75 -7.62
CA LYS A 134 7.37 -5.37 -7.12
C LYS A 134 7.12 -6.72 -6.44
N ASP A 135 5.95 -7.32 -6.67
CA ASP A 135 5.53 -8.60 -6.08
C ASP A 135 5.60 -8.61 -4.54
N ILE A 136 5.40 -7.44 -3.91
CA ILE A 136 5.37 -7.31 -2.45
C ILE A 136 3.97 -7.58 -1.95
N LEU A 137 3.85 -8.62 -1.12
CA LEU A 137 2.60 -9.05 -0.52
C LEU A 137 2.23 -8.20 0.69
N VAL A 138 1.10 -7.51 0.61
CA VAL A 138 0.47 -6.89 1.79
C VAL A 138 -0.41 -7.92 2.50
N ASP A 139 -0.52 -7.80 3.81
CA ASP A 139 -1.33 -8.72 4.60
C ASP A 139 -2.83 -8.43 4.47
N LEU A 140 -3.65 -9.43 4.81
CA LEU A 140 -5.11 -9.34 4.71
C LEU A 140 -5.68 -8.14 5.48
N PRO A 141 -5.24 -7.82 6.71
CA PRO A 141 -5.72 -6.63 7.42
C PRO A 141 -5.45 -5.31 6.69
N ALA A 142 -4.32 -5.17 5.99
CA ALA A 142 -4.05 -3.98 5.19
C ALA A 142 -4.95 -3.89 3.96
N VAL A 143 -5.27 -5.04 3.34
CA VAL A 143 -6.25 -5.11 2.24
C VAL A 143 -7.64 -4.72 2.73
N ASP A 144 -8.12 -5.32 3.82
CA ASP A 144 -9.44 -5.03 4.38
C ASP A 144 -9.60 -3.53 4.70
N ALA A 145 -8.56 -2.94 5.32
CA ALA A 145 -8.54 -1.51 5.61
C ALA A 145 -8.55 -0.64 4.34
N LEU A 146 -7.86 -1.06 3.28
CA LEU A 146 -7.85 -0.35 2.01
C LEU A 146 -9.22 -0.42 1.31
N LEU A 147 -9.85 -1.59 1.29
CA LEU A 147 -11.18 -1.79 0.73
C LEU A 147 -12.23 -0.96 1.47
N GLN A 148 -12.22 -0.97 2.80
CA GLN A 148 -13.10 -0.12 3.60
C GLN A 148 -12.88 1.36 3.29
N ALA A 149 -11.63 1.81 3.20
CA ALA A 149 -11.33 3.21 2.88
C ALA A 149 -11.80 3.63 1.48
N LEU A 150 -11.77 2.72 0.50
CA LEU A 150 -12.32 2.96 -0.85
C LEU A 150 -13.84 3.06 -0.83
N VAL A 151 -14.51 2.18 -0.10
CA VAL A 151 -15.97 2.21 0.10
C VAL A 151 -16.39 3.51 0.77
N ASP A 152 -15.73 3.91 1.86
CA ASP A 152 -15.99 5.16 2.57
C ASP A 152 -15.76 6.41 1.69
N ALA A 153 -14.87 6.30 0.69
CA ALA A 153 -14.61 7.34 -0.30
C ALA A 153 -15.53 7.26 -1.53
N HIS A 154 -16.53 6.38 -1.53
CA HIS A 154 -17.44 6.11 -2.64
C HIS A 154 -16.75 5.64 -3.94
N ARG A 155 -15.57 5.02 -3.84
CA ARG A 155 -14.77 4.49 -4.97
C ARG A 155 -14.97 2.98 -5.11
N VAL A 156 -16.23 2.56 -5.22
CA VAL A 156 -16.61 1.14 -5.15
C VAL A 156 -16.05 0.31 -6.31
N ASP A 157 -16.00 0.86 -7.52
CA ASP A 157 -15.45 0.12 -8.69
C ASP A 157 -13.95 -0.16 -8.55
N GLU A 158 -13.21 0.75 -7.91
CA GLU A 158 -11.79 0.52 -7.60
C GLU A 158 -11.64 -0.53 -6.49
N ALA A 159 -12.54 -0.55 -5.50
CA ALA A 159 -12.57 -1.59 -4.48
C ALA A 159 -12.81 -2.97 -5.10
N VAL A 160 -13.74 -3.10 -6.05
CA VAL A 160 -13.98 -4.33 -6.81
C VAL A 160 -12.73 -4.77 -7.58
N THR A 161 -12.07 -3.82 -8.25
CA THR A 161 -10.85 -4.09 -9.03
C THR A 161 -9.71 -4.60 -8.13
N ILE A 162 -9.52 -3.99 -6.96
CA ILE A 162 -8.48 -4.42 -6.02
C ILE A 162 -8.84 -5.78 -5.41
N LEU A 163 -10.09 -5.97 -5.00
CA LEU A 163 -10.56 -7.23 -4.43
C LEU A 163 -10.31 -8.40 -5.40
N GLY A 164 -10.69 -8.25 -6.68
CA GLY A 164 -10.41 -9.27 -7.70
C GLY A 164 -8.93 -9.62 -7.82
N LYS A 165 -8.04 -8.61 -7.86
CA LYS A 165 -6.59 -8.83 -7.91
C LYS A 165 -6.06 -9.59 -6.69
N VAL A 166 -6.59 -9.29 -5.49
CA VAL A 166 -6.18 -9.98 -4.27
C VAL A 166 -6.71 -11.41 -4.25
N THR A 167 -7.93 -11.63 -4.72
CA THR A 167 -8.55 -12.96 -4.84
C THR A 167 -7.85 -13.86 -5.86
N GLU A 168 -7.28 -13.29 -6.92
CA GLU A 168 -6.45 -14.01 -7.90
C GLU A 168 -5.05 -14.35 -7.36
N SER A 169 -4.57 -13.68 -6.31
CA SER A 169 -3.28 -13.98 -5.67
C SER A 169 -3.38 -15.23 -4.79
N HIS A 170 -2.38 -16.11 -4.87
CA HIS A 170 -2.34 -17.33 -4.06
C HIS A 170 -1.85 -17.11 -2.62
N ASP A 171 -1.20 -15.97 -2.34
CA ASP A 171 -0.50 -15.74 -1.07
C ASP A 171 -1.35 -15.02 -0.03
N VAL A 172 -2.38 -14.29 -0.47
CA VAL A 172 -3.38 -13.67 0.40
C VAL A 172 -4.70 -14.37 0.16
N ARG A 173 -5.35 -14.82 1.23
CA ARG A 173 -6.65 -15.51 1.15
C ARG A 173 -7.74 -14.60 1.70
N PRO A 174 -8.46 -13.86 0.84
CA PRO A 174 -9.67 -13.16 1.23
C PRO A 174 -10.67 -14.07 1.93
N THR A 175 -11.45 -13.48 2.83
CA THR A 175 -12.57 -14.17 3.50
C THR A 175 -13.86 -13.45 3.19
N GLU A 176 -15.00 -14.00 3.62
CA GLU A 176 -16.28 -13.30 3.48
C GLU A 176 -16.26 -11.89 4.10
N GLN A 177 -15.49 -11.68 5.18
CA GLN A 177 -15.30 -10.38 5.82
C GLN A 177 -14.60 -9.36 4.92
N THR A 178 -13.69 -9.81 4.05
CA THR A 178 -13.00 -8.97 3.08
C THR A 178 -13.96 -8.51 1.97
N PHE A 179 -14.90 -9.37 1.57
CA PHE A 179 -15.88 -9.08 0.53
C PHE A 179 -17.05 -8.22 1.03
N GLN A 180 -17.47 -8.42 2.27
CA GLN A 180 -18.72 -7.86 2.82
C GLN A 180 -18.86 -6.33 2.66
N PRO A 181 -17.85 -5.48 2.96
CA PRO A 181 -17.98 -4.04 2.78
C PRO A 181 -18.24 -3.64 1.32
N VAL A 182 -17.58 -4.32 0.38
CA VAL A 182 -17.72 -4.05 -1.06
C VAL A 182 -19.08 -4.51 -1.56
N LEU A 183 -19.54 -5.71 -1.16
CA LEU A 183 -20.86 -6.24 -1.50
C LEU A 183 -21.98 -5.31 -1.02
N ILE A 184 -21.92 -4.86 0.24
CA ILE A 184 -22.88 -3.91 0.81
C ILE A 184 -22.89 -2.60 0.01
N ALA A 185 -21.72 -2.07 -0.35
CA ALA A 185 -21.61 -0.82 -1.08
C ALA A 185 -22.19 -0.92 -2.51
N ILE A 186 -21.96 -2.02 -3.21
CA ILE A 186 -22.57 -2.31 -4.52
C ILE A 186 -24.10 -2.44 -4.37
N MET A 187 -24.56 -3.15 -3.33
CA MET A 187 -25.97 -3.33 -3.05
C MET A 187 -26.69 -2.00 -2.78
N GLN A 188 -26.07 -1.08 -2.03
CA GLN A 188 -26.59 0.27 -1.81
C GLN A 188 -26.71 1.09 -3.11
N GLN A 189 -25.89 0.79 -4.11
CA GLN A 189 -25.97 1.37 -5.46
C GLN A 189 -27.01 0.68 -6.36
N ARG A 190 -27.77 -0.30 -5.84
CA ARG A 190 -28.80 -1.07 -6.57
C ARG A 190 -28.22 -1.87 -7.74
N ARG A 191 -26.94 -2.24 -7.67
CA ARG A 191 -26.22 -3.01 -8.70
C ARG A 191 -26.30 -4.51 -8.39
N TYR A 192 -27.52 -5.06 -8.42
CA TYR A 192 -27.80 -6.43 -7.96
C TYR A 192 -27.02 -7.51 -8.71
N GLU A 193 -26.85 -7.35 -10.02
CA GLU A 193 -26.08 -8.28 -10.85
C GLU A 193 -24.60 -8.30 -10.48
N ASP A 194 -24.03 -7.13 -10.15
CA ASP A 194 -22.63 -7.01 -9.71
C ASP A 194 -22.42 -7.67 -8.34
N VAL A 195 -23.43 -7.65 -7.45
CA VAL A 195 -23.38 -8.39 -6.18
C VAL A 195 -23.29 -9.90 -6.45
N MET A 196 -24.16 -10.44 -7.31
CA MET A 196 -24.18 -11.88 -7.62
C MET A 196 -22.86 -12.32 -8.27
N THR A 197 -22.36 -11.57 -9.26
CA THR A 197 -21.09 -11.89 -9.93
C THR A 197 -19.90 -11.82 -8.98
N LEU A 198 -19.87 -10.88 -8.04
CA LEU A 198 -18.80 -10.78 -7.05
C LEU A 198 -18.83 -11.93 -6.04
N ILE A 199 -20.01 -12.39 -5.62
CA ILE A 199 -20.15 -13.60 -4.78
C ILE A 199 -19.69 -14.84 -5.55
N GLU A 200 -20.11 -15.01 -6.81
CA GLU A 200 -19.66 -16.12 -7.65
C GLU A 200 -18.14 -16.13 -7.83
N HIS A 201 -17.54 -14.95 -8.04
CA HIS A 201 -16.09 -14.81 -8.11
C HIS A 201 -15.42 -15.24 -6.80
N GLY A 202 -15.93 -14.80 -5.64
CA GLY A 202 -15.40 -15.26 -4.34
C GLY A 202 -15.50 -16.79 -4.17
N ARG A 203 -16.65 -17.37 -4.51
CA ARG A 203 -16.87 -18.83 -4.41
C ARG A 203 -15.95 -19.63 -5.32
N ALA A 204 -15.69 -19.14 -6.52
CA ALA A 204 -14.76 -19.77 -7.46
C ALA A 204 -13.31 -19.78 -6.95
N HIS A 205 -12.99 -18.96 -5.95
CA HIS A 205 -11.70 -18.85 -5.29
C HIS A 205 -11.74 -19.32 -3.82
N ASP A 206 -12.61 -20.30 -3.53
CA ASP A 206 -12.72 -20.97 -2.22
C ASP A 206 -13.11 -20.03 -1.05
N VAL A 207 -13.84 -18.95 -1.33
CA VAL A 207 -14.46 -18.13 -0.28
C VAL A 207 -15.83 -18.68 0.07
N ASP A 208 -15.97 -19.17 1.29
CA ASP A 208 -17.24 -19.62 1.84
C ASP A 208 -18.06 -18.41 2.34
N PHE A 209 -19.20 -18.17 1.72
CA PHE A 209 -20.15 -17.14 2.15
C PHE A 209 -21.22 -17.72 3.05
N SER A 210 -21.39 -17.15 4.23
CA SER A 210 -22.37 -17.57 5.22
C SER A 210 -23.60 -16.64 5.24
N PRO A 211 -24.65 -16.97 6.01
CA PRO A 211 -25.75 -16.04 6.28
C PRO A 211 -25.30 -14.67 6.77
N GLU A 212 -24.14 -14.56 7.44
CA GLU A 212 -23.60 -13.25 7.88
C GLU A 212 -23.35 -12.29 6.70
N THR A 213 -23.04 -12.83 5.52
CA THR A 213 -22.93 -12.03 4.29
C THR A 213 -24.28 -11.78 3.64
N TYR A 214 -25.17 -12.77 3.60
CA TYR A 214 -26.45 -12.67 2.89
C TYR A 214 -27.51 -11.85 3.61
N ASP A 215 -27.66 -12.00 4.92
CA ASP A 215 -28.66 -11.31 5.75
C ASP A 215 -28.67 -9.78 5.52
N PRO A 216 -27.53 -9.04 5.62
CA PRO A 216 -27.54 -7.61 5.36
C PRO A 216 -27.87 -7.24 3.90
N LEU A 217 -27.56 -8.11 2.94
CA LEU A 217 -27.89 -7.88 1.53
C LEU A 217 -29.40 -8.07 1.30
N VAL A 218 -30.00 -9.09 1.91
CA VAL A 218 -31.45 -9.31 1.87
C VAL A 218 -32.20 -8.15 2.53
N ASP A 219 -31.78 -7.71 3.72
CA ASP A 219 -32.37 -6.56 4.41
C ASP A 219 -32.34 -5.28 3.53
N LEU A 220 -31.21 -5.02 2.87
CA LEU A 220 -31.09 -3.90 1.93
C LEU A 220 -31.98 -4.08 0.69
N SER A 221 -32.13 -5.32 0.21
CA SER A 221 -32.97 -5.63 -0.95
C SER A 221 -34.44 -5.30 -0.69
N GLU A 222 -34.94 -5.61 0.51
CA GLU A 222 -36.31 -5.35 0.93
C GLU A 222 -36.59 -3.86 1.04
N GLN A 223 -35.65 -3.11 1.62
CA GLN A 223 -35.72 -1.64 1.71
C GLN A 223 -35.70 -0.95 0.35
N GLN A 224 -35.11 -1.61 -0.66
CA GLN A 224 -34.98 -1.08 -2.01
C GLN A 224 -36.14 -1.46 -2.93
N TYR A 225 -37.10 -2.26 -2.45
CA TYR A 225 -38.23 -2.76 -3.21
C TYR A 225 -39.04 -1.62 -3.85
N THR A 226 -39.04 -1.58 -5.17
CA THR A 226 -39.75 -0.59 -5.99
C THR A 226 -40.22 -1.27 -7.28
N THR A 227 -41.22 -0.69 -7.95
CA THR A 227 -41.69 -1.20 -9.25
C THR A 227 -40.62 -1.20 -10.34
N GLU A 228 -39.62 -0.32 -10.23
CA GLU A 228 -38.51 -0.21 -11.18
C GLU A 228 -37.50 -1.36 -10.99
N ASN A 229 -37.24 -1.76 -9.74
CA ASN A 229 -36.21 -2.75 -9.41
C ASN A 229 -36.74 -4.17 -9.19
N VAL A 230 -38.07 -4.36 -9.16
CA VAL A 230 -38.72 -5.63 -8.76
C VAL A 230 -38.20 -6.85 -9.53
N GLU A 231 -37.91 -6.72 -10.82
CA GLU A 231 -37.40 -7.84 -11.62
C GLU A 231 -35.97 -8.22 -11.21
N GLN A 232 -35.09 -7.23 -11.05
CA GLN A 232 -33.69 -7.47 -10.67
C GLN A 232 -33.58 -7.96 -9.22
N LEU A 233 -34.37 -7.37 -8.31
CA LEU A 233 -34.49 -7.85 -6.92
C LEU A 233 -35.04 -9.27 -6.86
N GLY A 234 -36.02 -9.60 -7.71
CA GLY A 234 -36.55 -10.96 -7.83
C GLY A 234 -35.47 -11.97 -8.23
N LYS A 235 -34.63 -11.62 -9.22
CA LYS A 235 -33.48 -12.45 -9.63
C LYS A 235 -32.47 -12.61 -8.49
N PHE A 236 -32.14 -11.52 -7.79
CA PHE A 236 -31.24 -11.55 -6.64
C PHE A 236 -31.78 -12.44 -5.50
N MET A 237 -33.06 -12.29 -5.14
CA MET A 237 -33.67 -13.11 -4.08
C MET A 237 -33.75 -14.59 -4.47
N GLN A 238 -34.03 -14.88 -5.74
CA GLN A 238 -33.98 -16.25 -6.24
C GLN A 238 -32.56 -16.82 -6.13
N TYR A 239 -31.54 -16.06 -6.55
CA TYR A 239 -30.14 -16.45 -6.40
C TYR A 239 -29.79 -16.78 -4.95
N VAL A 240 -30.10 -15.90 -4.00
CA VAL A 240 -29.80 -16.12 -2.57
C VAL A 240 -30.49 -17.37 -2.02
N ASN A 241 -31.75 -17.61 -2.39
CA ASN A 241 -32.46 -18.82 -1.96
C ASN A 241 -31.85 -20.10 -2.55
N ASP A 242 -31.46 -20.06 -3.82
CA ASP A 242 -30.83 -21.19 -4.50
C ASP A 242 -29.42 -21.48 -3.93
N THR A 243 -28.64 -20.44 -3.60
CA THR A 243 -27.33 -20.61 -2.96
C THR A 243 -27.43 -21.16 -1.54
N LEU A 244 -28.30 -20.60 -0.69
CA LEU A 244 -28.50 -21.10 0.67
C LEU A 244 -28.99 -22.56 0.72
N ARG A 245 -29.83 -22.95 -0.25
CA ARG A 245 -30.25 -24.35 -0.42
C ARG A 245 -29.11 -25.26 -0.84
N ALA A 246 -28.27 -24.81 -1.79
CA ALA A 246 -27.11 -25.57 -2.24
C ALA A 246 -26.09 -25.78 -1.11
N ASP A 247 -25.92 -24.78 -0.25
CA ASP A 247 -24.99 -24.82 0.89
C ASP A 247 -25.55 -25.63 2.09
N GLY A 248 -26.78 -26.16 1.99
CA GLY A 248 -27.43 -26.93 3.05
C GLY A 248 -27.92 -26.09 4.24
N VAL A 249 -27.92 -24.77 4.10
CA VAL A 249 -28.41 -23.82 5.10
C VAL A 249 -29.92 -23.59 4.89
N SER A 250 -30.72 -24.66 4.94
CA SER A 250 -32.18 -24.54 4.92
C SER A 250 -32.71 -24.42 6.34
N GLY A 251 -33.45 -23.35 6.62
CA GLY A 251 -33.92 -22.92 7.92
C GLY A 251 -34.44 -24.01 8.86
N SER A 252 -33.73 -24.19 9.98
CA SER A 252 -34.25 -24.84 11.18
C SER A 252 -34.70 -23.77 12.19
N LYS A 253 -35.76 -23.03 11.86
CA LYS A 253 -36.54 -22.20 12.80
C LYS A 253 -37.72 -21.72 11.98
N LEU A 254 -38.86 -22.43 12.06
CA LEU A 254 -40.23 -21.92 11.92
C LEU A 254 -41.30 -23.05 11.91
N GLU A 255 -40.95 -24.33 12.03
CA GLU A 255 -41.97 -25.42 12.04
C GLU A 255 -42.32 -26.03 13.42
N ASN A 256 -41.82 -25.51 14.54
CA ASN A 256 -42.19 -26.04 15.87
C ASN A 256 -42.84 -24.96 16.75
N GLU A 257 -44.01 -24.48 16.34
CA GLU A 257 -44.93 -23.80 17.26
C GLU A 257 -46.39 -23.93 16.80
N GLU A 258 -46.82 -25.13 16.41
CA GLU A 258 -48.25 -25.50 16.37
C GLU A 258 -48.39 -27.02 16.60
N ALA A 259 -48.42 -27.42 17.88
CA ALA A 259 -49.00 -28.68 18.35
C ALA A 259 -49.34 -28.58 19.84
#